data_AF-A0A1X7UIU3-F1
#
_entry.id   AF-A0A1X7UIU3-F1
#
_cell.length_a   1.000
_cell.length_b   1.000
_cell.length_c   1.000
_cell.angle_alpha   90.00
_cell.angle_beta   90.00
_cell.angle_gamma   90.00
#
_symmetry.space_group_name_H-M   'P 1'
#
loop_
_entity.id
_entity.type
_entity.pdbx_description
1 polymer ?
#
loop_
_entity_poly.entity_id
_entity_poly.type
_entity_poly.pdbx_seq_one_letter_code
_entity_poly.pdbx_strand_id
1 'polypeptide(L)'
;MKEEVEMLKKENTQLKEATILLKDHVHYARVNDGHPLLPIHITEKDWALHFYTSACGRHMSARKVAENLTEYVSDCYILLAFHGGNFHKFKPKLPKIFAKFKGEDIPIIEDTEATYEELHYAVLHSIKSCEYHIPAGVIKIKLGPIDIFQKHRTLVTVYAKQ
;
A
#
# COMPACT_ATOMS: atom_id res chain seq x y z
N MET A 1 23.65 -25.60 35.56
CA MET A 1 23.35 -24.16 35.64
C MET A 1 24.32 -23.28 34.86
N LYS A 2 25.65 -23.31 35.08
CA LYS A 2 26.61 -22.51 34.27
C LYS A 2 26.70 -22.94 32.80
N GLU A 3 26.78 -24.23 32.54
CA GLU A 3 26.88 -24.79 31.17
C GLU A 3 25.62 -24.54 30.34
N GLU A 4 24.45 -24.68 30.96
CA GLU A 4 23.14 -24.42 30.35
C GLU A 4 22.98 -22.94 29.95
N VAL A 5 23.46 -22.01 30.80
CA VAL A 5 23.48 -20.58 30.48
C VAL A 5 24.41 -20.26 29.31
N GLU A 6 25.58 -20.90 29.21
CA GLU A 6 26.48 -20.71 28.08
C GLU A 6 25.92 -21.28 26.78
N MET A 7 25.25 -22.44 26.85
CA MET A 7 24.57 -23.04 25.71
C MET A 7 23.46 -22.12 25.17
N LEU A 8 22.62 -21.60 26.07
CA LEU A 8 21.55 -20.66 25.73
C LEU A 8 22.07 -19.36 25.11
N LYS A 9 23.20 -18.82 25.59
CA LYS A 9 23.82 -17.63 24.97
C LYS A 9 24.25 -17.91 23.54
N LYS A 10 24.85 -19.08 23.28
CA LYS A 10 25.32 -19.47 21.95
C LYS A 10 24.16 -19.63 20.97
N GLU A 11 23.08 -20.32 21.37
CA GLU A 11 21.86 -20.44 20.57
C GLU A 11 21.22 -19.08 20.28
N ASN A 12 21.18 -18.18 21.28
CA ASN A 12 20.61 -16.84 21.10
C ASN A 12 21.41 -16.00 20.10
N THR A 13 22.75 -16.09 20.12
CA THR A 13 23.61 -15.44 19.12
C THR A 13 23.34 -15.99 17.71
N GLN A 14 23.26 -17.32 17.56
CA GLN A 14 22.96 -17.95 16.27
C GLN A 14 21.57 -17.54 15.74
N LEU A 15 20.56 -17.47 16.61
CA LEU A 15 19.23 -17.01 16.24
C LEU A 15 19.21 -15.54 15.81
N LYS A 16 20.00 -14.67 16.47
CA LYS A 16 20.14 -13.26 16.07
C LYS A 16 20.78 -13.13 14.70
N GLU A 17 21.87 -13.87 14.44
CA GLU A 17 22.54 -13.89 13.13
C GLU A 17 21.62 -14.40 12.02
N ALA A 18 20.91 -15.51 12.25
CA ALA A 18 19.93 -16.02 11.31
C ALA A 18 18.79 -15.02 11.05
N THR A 19 18.35 -14.29 12.07
CA THR A 19 17.33 -13.24 11.93
C THR A 19 17.82 -12.07 11.07
N ILE A 20 19.09 -11.67 11.20
CA ILE A 20 19.69 -10.61 10.36
C ILE A 20 19.72 -11.08 8.90
N LEU A 21 20.24 -12.29 8.64
CA LEU A 21 20.33 -12.86 7.29
C LEU A 21 18.95 -13.01 6.62
N LEU A 22 17.94 -13.42 7.38
CA LEU A 22 16.56 -13.55 6.89
C LEU A 22 15.94 -12.19 6.59
N LYS A 23 16.16 -11.18 7.45
CA LYS A 23 15.69 -9.81 7.18
C LYS A 23 16.27 -9.27 5.87
N ASP A 24 17.58 -9.43 5.69
CA ASP A 24 18.25 -9.02 4.46
C ASP A 24 17.67 -9.74 3.24
N HIS A 25 17.50 -11.06 3.29
CA HIS A 25 16.89 -11.83 2.19
C HIS A 25 15.45 -11.39 1.87
N VAL A 26 14.65 -11.09 2.90
CA VAL A 26 13.29 -10.59 2.71
C VAL A 26 13.30 -9.25 2.00
N HIS A 27 14.24 -8.35 2.30
CA HIS A 27 14.34 -7.06 1.59
C HIS A 27 14.63 -7.21 0.08
N TYR A 28 15.30 -8.29 -0.33
CA TYR A 28 15.59 -8.59 -1.74
C TYR A 28 14.59 -9.54 -2.40
N ALA A 29 13.69 -10.16 -1.62
CA ALA A 29 12.70 -11.07 -2.16
C ALA A 29 11.75 -10.32 -3.12
N ARG A 30 11.64 -10.81 -4.35
CA ARG A 30 10.65 -10.31 -5.31
C ARG A 30 9.36 -11.09 -5.11
N VAL A 31 8.23 -10.39 -5.13
CA VAL A 31 6.93 -11.07 -5.14
C VAL A 31 6.75 -11.72 -6.50
N ASN A 32 6.46 -13.02 -6.50
CA ASN A 32 6.41 -13.84 -7.71
C ASN A 32 5.12 -13.66 -8.55
N ASP A 33 4.17 -12.83 -8.10
CA ASP A 33 2.92 -12.57 -8.81
C ASP A 33 2.99 -11.36 -9.78
N GLY A 34 4.16 -10.74 -9.89
CA GLY A 34 4.43 -9.65 -10.83
C GLY A 34 3.88 -8.29 -10.39
N HIS A 35 3.29 -8.18 -9.19
CA HIS A 35 2.87 -6.89 -8.67
C HIS A 35 4.06 -6.08 -8.15
N PRO A 36 4.14 -4.77 -8.45
CA PRO A 36 5.20 -3.91 -7.95
C PRO A 36 5.18 -3.77 -6.43
N LEU A 37 6.33 -3.41 -5.86
CA LEU A 37 6.43 -2.95 -4.48
C LEU A 37 6.26 -1.44 -4.43
N LEU A 38 5.92 -0.90 -3.25
CA LEU A 38 6.05 0.53 -3.00
C LEU A 38 7.52 1.00 -3.21
N PRO A 39 7.75 2.20 -3.76
CA PRO A 39 6.75 3.17 -4.22
C PRO A 39 6.11 2.80 -5.58
N ILE A 40 4.87 3.23 -5.79
CA ILE A 40 4.15 3.08 -7.06
C ILE A 40 3.66 4.43 -7.59
N HIS A 41 3.37 4.46 -8.89
CA HIS A 41 2.97 5.64 -9.64
C HIS A 41 1.60 5.40 -10.25
N ILE A 42 0.65 6.29 -9.96
CA ILE A 42 -0.76 6.15 -10.36
C ILE A 42 -1.20 7.40 -11.11
N THR A 43 -1.73 7.18 -12.31
CA THR A 43 -2.44 8.16 -13.13
C THR A 43 -3.92 7.77 -13.24
N GLU A 44 -4.73 8.58 -13.91
CA GLU A 44 -6.17 8.25 -14.07
C GLU A 44 -6.40 7.19 -15.14
N LYS A 45 -5.45 7.04 -16.08
CA LYS A 45 -5.53 6.04 -17.14
C LYS A 45 -5.29 4.63 -16.61
N ASP A 46 -4.61 4.55 -15.47
CA ASP A 46 -4.35 3.27 -14.84
C ASP A 46 -5.66 2.71 -14.33
N TRP A 47 -5.88 1.44 -14.66
CA TRP A 47 -6.83 0.61 -13.92
C TRP A 47 -6.37 0.53 -12.46
N ALA A 48 -7.13 -0.13 -11.59
CA ALA A 48 -6.63 -0.33 -10.23
C ALA A 48 -5.27 -1.03 -10.28
N LEU A 49 -4.26 -0.35 -9.74
CA LEU A 49 -2.90 -0.86 -9.73
C LEU A 49 -2.73 -1.69 -8.47
N HIS A 50 -2.48 -2.98 -8.65
CA HIS A 50 -2.15 -3.91 -7.57
C HIS A 50 -0.68 -3.81 -7.20
N PHE A 51 -0.37 -3.90 -5.91
CA PHE A 51 0.98 -3.75 -5.39
C PHE A 51 1.12 -4.39 -4.00
N TYR A 52 2.36 -4.58 -3.56
CA TYR A 52 2.67 -4.95 -2.18
C TYR A 52 3.36 -3.82 -1.43
N THR A 53 3.05 -3.70 -0.13
CA THR A 53 3.68 -2.67 0.72
C THR A 53 5.18 -2.91 0.93
N SER A 54 5.65 -4.15 0.77
CA SER A 54 7.04 -4.58 0.78
C SER A 54 7.13 -6.01 0.20
N ALA A 55 8.34 -6.55 0.06
CA ALA A 55 8.59 -7.90 -0.43
C ALA A 55 7.78 -9.02 0.25
N CYS A 56 7.48 -8.88 1.54
CA CYS A 56 6.59 -9.77 2.31
C CYS A 56 5.43 -8.98 2.94
N GLY A 57 5.01 -7.91 2.27
CA GLY A 57 4.03 -6.96 2.77
C GLY A 57 2.58 -7.38 2.52
N ARG A 58 1.66 -6.45 2.79
CA ARG A 58 0.24 -6.63 2.47
C ARG A 58 0.02 -6.36 0.99
N HIS A 59 -0.85 -7.15 0.36
CA HIS A 59 -1.33 -6.93 -0.99
C HIS A 59 -2.43 -5.89 -0.96
N MET A 60 -2.29 -4.85 -1.78
CA MET A 60 -3.23 -3.76 -1.90
C MET A 60 -3.47 -3.43 -3.38
N SER A 61 -4.56 -2.74 -3.66
CA SER A 61 -4.73 -2.02 -4.92
C SER A 61 -5.04 -0.56 -4.66
N ALA A 62 -4.68 0.27 -5.63
CA ALA A 62 -4.95 1.70 -5.59
C ALA A 62 -5.53 2.18 -6.92
N ARG A 63 -6.47 3.12 -6.85
CA ARG A 63 -7.04 3.77 -8.03
C ARG A 63 -7.20 5.27 -7.80
N LYS A 64 -6.77 6.07 -8.77
CA LYS A 64 -7.07 7.49 -8.79
C LYS A 64 -8.44 7.74 -9.43
N VAL A 65 -9.26 8.56 -8.80
CA VAL A 65 -10.58 8.97 -9.30
C VAL A 65 -10.67 10.49 -9.22
N ALA A 66 -11.24 11.12 -10.25
CA ALA A 66 -11.50 12.56 -10.27
C ALA A 66 -13.01 12.81 -10.31
N GLU A 67 -13.51 13.71 -9.47
CA GLU A 67 -14.91 14.10 -9.40
C GLU A 67 -15.05 15.57 -9.78
N ASN A 68 -15.90 15.89 -10.75
CA ASN A 68 -16.06 17.27 -11.19
C ASN A 68 -16.74 18.10 -10.10
N LEU A 69 -16.08 19.17 -9.66
CA LEU A 69 -16.66 20.18 -8.77
C LEU A 69 -17.30 21.31 -9.57
N THR A 70 -16.61 21.73 -10.63
CA THR A 70 -17.07 22.76 -11.56
C THR A 70 -16.73 22.33 -13.00
N GLU A 71 -17.01 23.18 -13.98
CA GLU A 71 -16.65 22.94 -15.37
C GLU A 71 -15.12 22.85 -15.61
N TYR A 72 -14.29 23.41 -14.71
CA TYR A 72 -12.83 23.45 -14.87
C TYR A 72 -12.04 22.76 -13.75
N VAL A 73 -12.69 22.45 -12.62
CA VAL A 73 -12.02 21.90 -11.43
C VAL A 73 -12.67 20.59 -11.02
N SER A 74 -11.84 19.59 -10.76
CA SER A 74 -12.25 18.32 -10.19
C SER A 74 -11.52 18.10 -8.86
N ASP A 75 -12.15 17.44 -7.90
CA ASP A 75 -11.45 16.87 -6.76
C ASP A 75 -10.78 15.56 -7.15
N CYS A 76 -9.52 15.39 -6.78
CA CYS A 76 -8.76 14.16 -6.93
C CYS A 76 -8.87 13.33 -5.66
N TYR A 77 -9.20 12.05 -5.82
CA TYR A 77 -9.25 11.05 -4.77
C TYR A 77 -8.33 9.88 -5.11
N ILE A 78 -7.82 9.23 -4.07
CA ILE A 78 -7.26 7.89 -4.16
C ILE A 78 -8.14 6.91 -3.40
N LEU A 79 -8.48 5.82 -4.06
CA LEU A 79 -9.17 4.67 -3.49
C LEU A 79 -8.14 3.59 -3.20
N LEU A 80 -8.24 2.94 -2.04
CA LEU A 80 -7.39 1.81 -1.65
C LEU A 80 -8.25 0.64 -1.21
N ALA A 81 -7.80 -0.57 -1.53
CA ALA A 81 -8.39 -1.80 -1.04
C ALA A 81 -7.28 -2.77 -0.61
N PHE A 82 -7.53 -3.51 0.48
CA PHE A 82 -6.69 -4.62 0.90
C PHE A 82 -7.19 -5.90 0.24
N HIS A 83 -6.27 -6.81 -0.07
CA HIS A 83 -6.59 -8.07 -0.73
C HIS A 83 -5.89 -9.23 -0.03
N GLY A 84 -6.48 -10.41 -0.19
CA GLY A 84 -5.76 -11.67 0.02
C GLY A 84 -4.52 -11.68 -0.89
N GLY A 85 -3.35 -11.85 -0.29
CA GLY A 85 -2.07 -11.93 -0.99
C GLY A 85 -1.26 -13.13 -0.51
N ASN A 86 -0.11 -13.36 -1.15
CA ASN A 86 0.75 -14.50 -0.85
C ASN A 86 1.21 -14.55 0.62
N PHE A 87 1.32 -13.38 1.26
CA PHE A 87 1.80 -13.24 2.63
C PHE A 87 0.69 -12.99 3.66
N HIS A 88 -0.60 -13.05 3.27
CA HIS A 88 -1.71 -12.66 4.15
C HIS A 88 -1.72 -13.46 5.47
N LYS A 89 -1.35 -14.76 5.42
CA LYS A 89 -1.28 -15.66 6.58
C LYS A 89 -0.31 -15.18 7.66
N PHE A 90 0.73 -14.46 7.28
CA PHE A 90 1.73 -13.93 8.20
C PHE A 90 1.33 -12.60 8.84
N LYS A 91 0.17 -12.04 8.44
CA LYS A 91 -0.36 -10.75 8.91
C LYS A 91 0.74 -9.68 8.98
N PRO A 92 1.46 -9.41 7.87
CA PRO A 92 2.58 -8.51 7.89
C PRO A 92 2.16 -7.13 8.41
N LYS A 93 3.05 -6.52 9.19
CA LYS A 93 2.83 -5.19 9.76
C LYS A 93 2.70 -4.18 8.62
N LEU A 94 1.69 -3.32 8.73
CA LEU A 94 1.43 -2.29 7.75
C LEU A 94 2.35 -1.09 8.04
N PRO A 95 3.17 -0.62 7.09
CA PRO A 95 3.91 0.64 7.30
C PRO A 95 2.95 1.84 7.24
N LYS A 96 3.43 3.02 7.67
CA LYS A 96 2.74 4.26 7.35
C LYS A 96 2.88 4.52 5.85
N ILE A 97 1.76 4.80 5.18
CA ILE A 97 1.71 5.01 3.74
C ILE A 97 1.24 6.42 3.46
N PHE A 98 1.89 7.06 2.49
CA PHE A 98 1.60 8.41 2.02
C PHE A 98 1.36 8.42 0.52
N ALA A 99 0.57 9.40 0.08
CA ALA A 99 0.43 9.78 -1.32
C ALA A 99 1.13 11.12 -1.53
N LYS A 100 2.13 11.16 -2.40
CA LYS A 100 2.72 12.41 -2.90
C LYS A 100 1.84 12.96 -4.01
N PHE A 101 1.29 14.14 -3.80
CA PHE A 101 0.40 14.81 -4.74
C PHE A 101 0.72 16.31 -4.75
N LYS A 102 1.02 16.86 -5.94
CA LYS A 102 1.42 18.28 -6.12
C LYS A 102 2.58 18.73 -5.20
N GLY A 103 3.47 17.81 -4.85
CA GLY A 103 4.62 18.07 -3.98
C GLY A 103 4.35 17.91 -2.48
N GLU A 104 3.09 17.69 -2.09
CA GLU A 104 2.70 17.48 -0.70
C GLU A 104 2.58 15.99 -0.38
N ASP A 105 2.94 15.63 0.84
CA ASP A 105 2.81 14.27 1.37
C ASP A 105 1.51 14.16 2.17
N ILE A 106 0.55 13.42 1.64
CA ILE A 106 -0.77 13.24 2.24
C ILE A 106 -0.81 11.85 2.90
N PRO A 107 -1.07 11.74 4.21
CA PRO A 107 -1.19 10.45 4.86
C PRO A 107 -2.39 9.69 4.31
N ILE A 108 -2.19 8.43 3.94
CA ILE A 108 -3.28 7.54 3.48
C ILE A 108 -3.48 6.34 4.41
N ILE A 109 -2.43 5.92 5.11
CA ILE A 109 -2.49 4.93 6.20
C ILE A 109 -1.58 5.42 7.32
N GLU A 110 -2.16 5.73 8.47
CA GLU A 110 -1.42 6.17 9.67
C GLU A 110 -1.45 5.13 10.79
N ASP A 111 -2.58 4.44 10.93
CA ASP A 111 -2.75 3.37 11.90
C ASP A 111 -2.13 2.08 11.36
N THR A 112 -0.92 1.78 11.82
CA THR A 112 -0.16 0.59 11.44
C THR A 112 -0.64 -0.69 12.12
N GLU A 113 -1.51 -0.57 13.14
CA GLU A 113 -2.07 -1.67 13.91
C GLU A 113 -3.51 -2.02 13.47
N ALA A 114 -4.14 -1.15 12.67
CA ALA A 114 -5.48 -1.37 12.14
C ALA A 114 -5.61 -2.68 11.35
N THR A 115 -6.74 -3.35 11.57
CA THR A 115 -7.20 -4.46 10.75
C THR A 115 -8.15 -3.94 9.68
N TYR A 116 -7.82 -4.19 8.43
CA TYR A 116 -8.66 -3.85 7.28
C TYR A 116 -9.30 -5.11 6.72
N GLU A 117 -10.53 -4.98 6.25
CA GLU A 117 -11.24 -6.04 5.53
C GLU A 117 -10.51 -6.36 4.21
N GLU A 118 -10.31 -7.64 3.93
CA GLU A 118 -9.78 -8.09 2.66
C GLU A 118 -10.91 -8.18 1.64
N LEU A 119 -10.80 -7.40 0.57
CA LEU A 119 -11.80 -7.30 -0.49
C LEU A 119 -11.39 -8.12 -1.72
N HIS A 120 -12.38 -8.42 -2.55
CA HIS A 120 -12.16 -9.08 -3.83
C HIS A 120 -11.14 -8.31 -4.69
N TYR A 121 -10.26 -9.03 -5.38
CA TYR A 121 -9.17 -8.47 -6.19
C TYR A 121 -9.65 -7.32 -7.10
N ALA A 122 -10.75 -7.53 -7.82
CA ALA A 122 -11.27 -6.57 -8.79
C ALA A 122 -12.14 -5.43 -8.21
N VAL A 123 -12.24 -5.25 -6.89
CA VAL A 123 -13.20 -4.32 -6.26
C VAL A 123 -13.08 -2.88 -6.77
N LEU A 124 -11.87 -2.42 -7.10
CA LEU A 124 -11.63 -1.06 -7.61
C LEU A 124 -11.74 -0.95 -9.14
N HIS A 125 -11.85 -2.05 -9.89
CA HIS A 125 -11.89 -2.02 -11.37
C HIS A 125 -13.14 -1.32 -11.92
N SER A 126 -14.28 -1.51 -11.27
CA SER A 126 -15.57 -0.97 -11.72
C SER A 126 -15.83 0.47 -11.27
N ILE A 127 -15.07 0.97 -10.28
CA ILE A 127 -15.31 2.30 -9.70
C ILE A 127 -14.73 3.38 -10.61
N LYS A 128 -15.61 4.17 -11.23
CA LYS A 128 -15.25 5.28 -12.14
C LYS A 128 -15.50 6.67 -11.55
N SER A 129 -16.30 6.75 -10.49
CA SER A 129 -16.66 7.96 -9.75
C SER A 129 -16.95 7.55 -8.31
N CYS A 130 -16.72 8.43 -7.34
CA CYS A 130 -17.06 8.21 -5.94
C CYS A 130 -18.44 8.79 -5.56
N GLU A 131 -19.20 9.30 -6.53
CA GLU A 131 -20.61 9.68 -6.38
C GLU A 131 -21.52 8.44 -6.21
N TYR A 132 -21.07 7.30 -6.73
CA TYR A 132 -21.75 6.02 -6.57
C TYR A 132 -21.32 5.33 -5.27
N HIS A 133 -22.05 4.27 -4.92
CA HIS A 133 -21.76 3.46 -3.74
C HIS A 133 -20.34 2.90 -3.79
N ILE A 134 -19.46 3.45 -2.94
CA ILE A 134 -18.15 2.89 -2.64
C ILE A 134 -18.37 1.66 -1.74
N PRO A 135 -17.92 0.46 -2.15
CA PRO A 135 -18.06 -0.73 -1.32
C PRO A 135 -17.47 -0.55 0.08
N ALA A 136 -18.11 -1.15 1.09
CA ALA A 136 -17.55 -1.21 2.43
C ALA A 136 -16.13 -1.79 2.41
N GLY A 137 -15.25 -1.27 3.28
CA GLY A 137 -13.84 -1.65 3.35
C GLY A 137 -12.93 -0.92 2.36
N VAL A 138 -13.46 -0.27 1.31
CA VAL A 138 -12.66 0.60 0.44
C VAL A 138 -12.36 1.91 1.16
N ILE A 139 -11.09 2.28 1.20
CA ILE A 139 -10.64 3.53 1.79
C ILE A 139 -10.65 4.61 0.70
N LYS A 140 -11.36 5.72 0.95
CA LYS A 140 -11.42 6.91 0.08
C LYS A 140 -10.67 8.06 0.74
N ILE A 141 -9.59 8.53 0.12
CA ILE A 141 -8.84 9.70 0.59
C ILE A 141 -8.91 10.81 -0.45
N LYS A 142 -9.28 12.02 -0.01
CA LYS A 142 -9.22 13.24 -0.83
C LYS A 142 -7.79 13.76 -0.88
N LEU A 143 -7.24 13.90 -2.09
CA LEU A 143 -5.91 14.45 -2.31
C LEU A 143 -5.94 15.96 -2.55
N GLY A 144 -7.03 16.46 -3.14
CA GLY A 144 -7.24 17.89 -3.39
C GLY A 144 -7.64 18.20 -4.83
N PRO A 145 -7.86 19.48 -5.15
CA PRO A 145 -8.38 19.89 -6.45
C PRO A 145 -7.35 19.71 -7.57
N ILE A 146 -7.80 19.41 -8.77
CA ILE A 146 -7.04 19.37 -10.04
C ILE A 146 -7.81 20.13 -11.11
N ASP A 147 -7.07 20.68 -12.07
CA ASP A 147 -7.64 21.20 -13.30
C ASP A 147 -8.13 20.02 -14.17
N ILE A 148 -9.33 20.13 -14.75
CA ILE A 148 -9.93 19.09 -15.58
C ILE A 148 -9.06 18.72 -16.79
N PHE A 149 -8.26 19.65 -17.32
CA PHE A 149 -7.31 19.40 -18.41
C PHE A 149 -6.05 18.65 -17.94
N GLN A 150 -5.77 18.66 -16.63
CA GLN A 150 -4.65 17.97 -16.03
C GLN A 150 -5.01 16.60 -15.44
N LYS A 151 -6.30 16.26 -15.35
CA LYS A 151 -6.77 15.03 -14.66
C LYS A 151 -6.03 13.76 -15.06
N HIS A 152 -5.77 13.57 -16.35
CA HIS A 152 -5.06 12.40 -16.87
C HIS A 152 -3.54 12.47 -16.73
N ARG A 153 -2.97 13.66 -16.51
CA ARG A 153 -1.52 13.91 -16.42
C ARG A 153 -1.04 14.00 -14.97
N THR A 154 -1.92 14.29 -14.02
CA THR A 154 -1.54 14.39 -12.61
C THR A 154 -1.10 13.03 -12.09
N LEU A 155 0.15 12.94 -11.69
CA LEU A 155 0.74 11.76 -11.08
C LEU A 155 0.50 11.78 -9.57
N VAL A 156 0.12 10.62 -9.03
CA VAL A 156 0.13 10.36 -7.59
C VAL A 156 1.18 9.29 -7.33
N THR A 157 2.13 9.55 -6.43
CA THR A 157 3.10 8.54 -6.01
C THR A 157 2.70 8.02 -4.64
N VAL A 158 2.40 6.74 -4.53
CA VAL A 158 2.11 6.11 -3.25
C VAL A 158 3.39 5.45 -2.74
N TYR A 159 3.74 5.68 -1.48
CA TYR A 159 4.97 5.17 -0.90
C TYR A 159 4.85 4.95 0.61
N ALA A 160 5.71 4.07 1.14
CA ALA A 160 5.83 3.85 2.57
C ALA A 160 6.98 4.70 3.14
N LYS A 161 6.76 5.34 4.29
CA LYS A 161 7.82 6.02 5.04
C LYS A 161 8.41 5.02 6.04
N GLN A 162 9.71 4.78 5.94
CA GLN A 162 10.47 3.93 6.87
C GLN A 162 10.68 4.65 8.19
#